data_AF-A0AAW3J3K4-F1
#
_entry.id   AF-A0AAW3J3K4-F1
#
_cell.length_a   1.000
_cell.length_b   1.000
_cell.length_c   1.000
_cell.angle_alpha   90.00
_cell.angle_beta   90.00
_cell.angle_gamma   90.00
#
_symmetry.space_group_name_H-M   'P 1'
#
loop_
_entity.id
_entity.type
_entity.pdbx_description
1 polymer ?
#
loop_
_entity_poly.entity_id
_entity_poly.type
_entity_poly.pdbx_seq_one_letter_code
_entity_poly.pdbx_strand_id
1 'polypeptide(L)'
;MEELQKIDIYSALNKPNLIFGADRELILMLGIVSFALIFTGATLLTSIVGITLFFICSILLRLMAKSDPLMRQIFIRQIKYKKFYYPQSTPFSKD
;
A
#
# COMPACT_ATOMS: atom_id res chain seq x y z
N MET A 1 -0.76 -49.33 -5.38
CA MET A 1 -0.95 -48.02 -6.03
C MET A 1 -0.91 -47.02 -4.89
N GLU A 2 0.08 -46.14 -4.84
CA GLU A 2 0.14 -45.11 -3.80
C GLU A 2 -1.02 -44.13 -4.01
N GLU A 3 -1.83 -43.92 -2.96
CA GLU A 3 -2.93 -42.96 -3.00
C GLU A 3 -2.37 -41.52 -3.00
N LEU A 4 -2.83 -40.72 -3.97
CA LEU A 4 -2.49 -39.30 -4.06
C LEU A 4 -3.05 -38.55 -2.85
N GLN A 5 -2.17 -38.09 -1.97
CA GLN A 5 -2.52 -37.26 -0.83
C GLN A 5 -3.03 -35.89 -1.31
N LYS A 6 -4.30 -35.57 -1.03
CA LYS A 6 -4.91 -34.26 -1.33
C LYS A 6 -4.91 -33.39 -0.09
N ILE A 7 -4.52 -32.12 -0.24
CA ILE A 7 -4.53 -31.11 0.82
C ILE A 7 -5.39 -29.95 0.33
N ASP A 8 -6.30 -29.48 1.18
CA ASP A 8 -7.15 -28.33 0.87
C ASP A 8 -6.38 -27.02 0.98
N ILE A 9 -6.35 -26.25 -0.11
CA ILE A 9 -5.74 -24.92 -0.15
C ILE A 9 -6.82 -23.88 0.15
N TYR A 10 -6.75 -23.26 1.32
CA TYR A 10 -7.70 -22.23 1.74
C TYR A 10 -7.41 -20.88 1.07
N SER A 11 -8.45 -20.22 0.55
CA SER A 11 -8.31 -18.89 -0.08
C SER A 11 -7.80 -17.80 0.88
N ALA A 12 -7.93 -18.00 2.19
CA ALA A 12 -7.43 -17.08 3.21
C ALA A 12 -5.90 -16.87 3.14
N LEU A 13 -5.15 -17.88 2.65
CA LEU A 13 -3.69 -17.78 2.51
C LEU A 13 -3.26 -16.76 1.45
N ASN A 14 -4.12 -16.48 0.47
CA ASN A 14 -3.79 -15.65 -0.68
C ASN A 14 -4.49 -14.28 -0.67
N LYS A 15 -5.28 -13.99 0.37
CA LYS A 15 -5.97 -12.70 0.51
C LYS A 15 -5.01 -11.66 1.08
N PRO A 16 -4.96 -10.45 0.49
CA PRO A 16 -4.13 -9.37 1.02
C PRO A 16 -4.65 -8.92 2.40
N ASN A 17 -3.73 -8.75 3.34
CA ASN A 17 -4.05 -8.32 4.70
C ASN A 17 -4.13 -6.79 4.78
N LEU A 18 -5.34 -6.26 4.60
CA LEU A 18 -5.63 -4.83 4.67
C LEU A 18 -6.03 -4.42 6.10
N ILE A 19 -5.52 -3.29 6.58
CA ILE A 19 -5.90 -2.70 7.89
C ILE A 19 -6.77 -1.48 7.63
N PHE A 20 -7.93 -1.40 8.30
CA PHE A 20 -8.94 -0.34 8.09
C PHE A 20 -9.38 -0.17 6.62
N GLY A 21 -9.18 -1.19 5.76
CA GLY A 21 -9.45 -1.11 4.32
C GLY A 21 -8.36 -0.39 3.52
N ALA A 22 -7.17 -0.23 4.09
CA ALA A 22 -5.97 0.35 3.49
C ALA A 22 -4.78 -0.59 3.63
N ASP A 23 -3.70 -0.32 2.89
CA ASP A 23 -2.42 -1.02 3.04
C ASP A 23 -1.86 -0.85 4.45
N ARG A 24 -1.59 -1.99 5.12
CA ARG A 24 -1.15 -2.06 6.52
C ARG A 24 -0.01 -1.11 6.85
N GLU A 25 1.10 -1.17 6.12
CA GLU A 25 2.26 -0.38 6.51
C GLU A 25 2.07 1.11 6.17
N LEU A 26 1.32 1.43 5.12
CA LEU A 26 1.05 2.82 4.74
C LEU A 26 0.14 3.50 5.77
N ILE A 27 -0.93 2.84 6.22
CA ILE A 27 -1.81 3.40 7.25
C ILE A 27 -1.11 3.56 8.60
N LEU A 28 -0.23 2.61 8.95
CA LEU A 28 0.56 2.69 10.18
C LEU A 28 1.59 3.82 10.12
N MET A 29 2.32 3.96 9.01
CA MET A 29 3.26 5.07 8.82
C MET A 29 2.54 6.42 8.84
N LEU A 30 1.38 6.53 8.19
CA LEU A 30 0.57 7.74 8.22
C LEU A 30 0.14 8.10 9.65
N GLY A 31 -0.30 7.10 10.43
CA GLY A 31 -0.67 7.30 11.83
C GLY A 31 0.50 7.82 12.67
N ILE A 32 1.69 7.23 12.50
CA ILE A 32 2.90 7.68 13.20
C ILE A 32 3.28 9.10 12.81
N VAL A 33 3.25 9.45 11.52
CA VAL A 33 3.60 10.78 11.02
C VAL A 33 2.60 11.83 11.52
N SER A 34 1.30 11.55 11.44
CA SER A 34 0.27 12.47 11.96
C SER A 34 0.41 12.67 13.47
N PHE A 35 0.62 11.58 14.21
CA PHE A 35 0.85 11.65 15.65
C PHE A 35 2.10 12.49 15.97
N ALA A 36 3.23 12.21 15.31
CA ALA A 36 4.46 12.98 15.49
C ALA A 36 4.26 14.48 15.18
N LEU A 37 3.50 14.82 14.14
CA LEU A 37 3.19 16.20 13.78
C LEU A 37 2.41 16.94 14.87
N ILE A 38 1.39 16.28 15.45
CA ILE A 38 0.58 16.85 16.53
C ILE A 38 1.44 17.10 17.77
N PHE A 39 2.25 16.11 18.17
CA PHE A 39 3.11 16.20 19.36
C PHE A 39 4.25 17.20 19.20
N THR A 40 4.83 17.30 18.01
CA THR A 40 5.94 18.24 17.74
C THR A 40 5.46 19.69 17.79
N GLY A 41 4.27 19.96 17.24
CA GLY A 41 3.72 21.31 17.21
C GLY A 41 3.07 21.74 18.53
N ALA A 42 2.45 20.81 19.28
CA ALA A 42 1.76 21.03 20.55
C ALA A 42 0.81 22.27 20.61
N THR A 43 0.34 22.75 19.46
CA THR A 43 -0.61 23.86 19.34
C THR A 43 -1.95 23.35 18.81
N LEU A 44 -3.02 24.13 19.07
CA LEU A 44 -4.35 23.84 18.53
C LEU A 44 -4.34 23.76 17.00
N LEU A 45 -3.59 24.65 16.34
CA LEU A 45 -3.47 24.65 14.88
C LEU A 45 -2.80 23.38 14.36
N THR A 46 -1.66 22.97 14.95
CA THR A 46 -0.99 21.73 14.53
C THR A 46 -1.82 20.49 14.81
N SER A 47 -2.62 20.49 15.88
CA SER A 47 -3.57 19.40 16.15
C SER A 47 -4.64 19.30 15.08
N ILE A 48 -5.26 20.41 14.69
CA ILE A 48 -6.29 20.43 13.64
C ILE A 48 -5.70 19.96 12.32
N VAL A 49 -4.54 20.48 11.94
CA VAL A 49 -3.85 20.09 10.70
C VAL A 49 -3.46 18.61 10.71
N GLY A 50 -2.95 18.08 11.82
CA GLY A 50 -2.59 16.68 11.94
C GLY A 50 -3.78 15.74 11.80
N ILE A 51 -4.92 16.10 12.39
CA ILE A 51 -6.17 15.33 12.31
C ILE A 51 -6.72 15.38 10.87
N THR A 52 -6.82 16.56 10.26
CA THR A 52 -7.34 16.68 8.88
C THR A 52 -6.47 15.94 7.89
N LEU A 53 -5.14 16.06 8.02
CA LEU A 53 -4.17 15.30 7.22
C LEU A 53 -4.40 13.79 7.36
N PHE A 54 -4.54 13.29 8.59
CA PHE A 54 -4.75 11.87 8.85
C PHE A 54 -6.02 11.35 8.18
N PHE A 55 -7.14 12.06 8.31
CA PHE A 55 -8.40 11.66 7.70
C PHE A 55 -8.36 11.70 6.17
N ILE A 56 -7.86 12.79 5.58
CA ILE A 56 -7.75 12.93 4.12
C ILE A 56 -6.87 11.82 3.55
N CYS A 57 -5.67 11.64 4.09
CA CYS A 57 -4.77 10.58 3.62
C CYS A 57 -5.37 9.19 3.84
N SER A 58 -6.03 8.92 4.97
CA SER A 58 -6.67 7.62 5.22
C SER A 58 -7.76 7.29 4.19
N ILE A 59 -8.52 8.30 3.74
CA ILE A 59 -9.52 8.13 2.66
C ILE A 59 -8.83 7.81 1.34
N LEU A 60 -7.76 8.54 0.98
CA LEU A 60 -6.99 8.28 -0.24
C LEU A 60 -6.37 6.87 -0.24
N LEU A 61 -5.81 6.43 0.88
CA LEU A 61 -5.26 5.08 1.04
C LEU A 61 -6.33 4.00 0.88
N ARG A 62 -7.58 4.26 1.34
CA ARG A 62 -8.70 3.34 1.14
C ARG A 62 -9.12 3.25 -0.33
N LEU A 63 -9.12 4.38 -1.04
CA LEU A 63 -9.38 4.40 -2.48
C LEU A 63 -8.31 3.62 -3.26
N MET A 64 -7.04 3.79 -2.89
CA MET A 64 -5.92 3.04 -3.44
C MET A 64 -6.06 1.53 -3.21
N ALA A 65 -6.34 1.11 -1.98
CA ALA A 65 -6.52 -0.31 -1.66
C ALA A 65 -7.75 -0.93 -2.33
N LYS A 66 -8.77 -0.11 -2.65
CA LYS A 66 -9.93 -0.56 -3.43
C LYS A 66 -9.58 -0.80 -4.91
N SER A 67 -8.68 0.00 -5.50
CA SER A 67 -8.23 -0.22 -6.88
C SER A 67 -7.26 -1.39 -7.01
N ASP A 68 -6.22 -1.43 -6.17
CA ASP A 68 -5.27 -2.54 -6.14
C ASP A 68 -4.58 -2.61 -4.76
N PRO A 69 -4.81 -3.69 -3.99
CA PRO A 69 -4.22 -3.88 -2.66
C PRO A 69 -2.71 -4.19 -2.68
N LEU A 70 -2.09 -4.39 -3.85
CA LEU A 70 -0.65 -4.64 -4.00
C LEU A 70 0.08 -3.49 -4.71
N MET A 71 -0.62 -2.38 -4.98
CA MET A 71 -0.13 -1.26 -5.78
C MET A 71 1.22 -0.73 -5.29
N ARG A 72 1.43 -0.63 -3.98
CA ARG A 72 2.71 -0.20 -3.41
C ARG A 72 3.88 -1.09 -3.84
N GLN A 73 3.72 -2.41 -3.76
CA GLN A 73 4.79 -3.36 -4.06
C GLN A 73 5.16 -3.30 -5.54
N ILE A 74 4.14 -3.20 -6.40
CA ILE A 74 4.30 -3.07 -7.85
C ILE A 74 4.97 -1.73 -8.19
N PHE A 75 4.57 -0.64 -7.53
CA PHE A 75 5.16 0.69 -7.75
C PHE A 75 6.65 0.73 -7.40
N ILE A 76 7.03 0.19 -6.24
CA ILE A 76 8.45 0.10 -5.83
C ILE A 76 9.24 -0.76 -6.83
N ARG A 77 8.66 -1.88 -7.24
CA ARG A 77 9.27 -2.76 -8.25
C ARG A 77 9.46 -2.03 -9.56
N GLN A 78 8.44 -1.32 -10.04
CA GLN A 78 8.48 -0.54 -11.27
C GLN A 78 9.60 0.50 -11.23
N ILE A 79 9.73 1.25 -10.13
CA ILE A 79 10.81 2.24 -9.97
C ILE A 79 12.18 1.57 -10.00
N LYS A 80 12.35 0.47 -9.26
CA LYS A 80 13.62 -0.26 -9.19
C LYS A 80 14.06 -0.79 -10.55
N TYR A 81 13.13 -1.35 -11.31
CA TYR A 81 13.43 -1.95 -12.61
C TYR A 81 13.38 -0.96 -13.77
N LYS A 82 12.90 0.28 -13.58
CA LYS A 82 12.78 1.29 -14.65
C LYS A 82 14.04 1.47 -15.50
N LYS A 83 15.23 1.34 -14.90
CA LYS A 83 16.52 1.50 -15.60
C LYS A 83 16.92 0.30 -16.47
N PHE A 84 16.47 -0.90 -16.08
CA PHE A 84 16.85 -2.17 -16.72
C PHE A 84 15.74 -2.73 -17.62
N TYR A 85 14.49 -2.50 -17.22
CA TYR A 85 13.29 -2.92 -17.90
C TYR A 85 12.46 -1.68 -18.18
N TYR A 86 12.73 -1.05 -19.32
CA TYR A 86 11.88 0.01 -19.80
C TYR A 86 10.48 -0.54 -20.08
N PRO A 87 9.41 0.20 -19.75
CA PRO A 87 8.05 -0.19 -20.08
C PRO A 87 7.85 -0.08 -21.59
N GLN A 88 8.34 -1.06 -22.35
CA GLN A 88 8.12 -1.17 -23.77
C GLN A 88 6.78 -1.86 -23.98
N SER A 89 5.78 -1.11 -24.42
CA SER A 89 4.45 -1.64 -24.75
C SER A 89 4.43 -2.43 -26.06
N THR A 90 5.48 -2.30 -26.88
CA THR A 90 5.61 -2.97 -28.18
C THR A 90 7.01 -3.55 -28.37
N PRO A 91 7.15 -4.69 -29.09
CA PRO A 91 8.45 -5.30 -29.38
C PRO A 91 9.32 -4.49 -30.36
N PHE A 92 8.83 -3.36 -30.87
CA PHE A 92 9.54 -2.48 -31.82
C PHE A 92 10.01 -1.17 -31.20
N SER A 93 9.93 -1.02 -29.88
CA SER A 93 10.40 0.18 -29.19
C SER A 93 11.92 0.29 -29.31
N LYS A 94 12.40 1.22 -30.14
CA LYS A 94 13.82 1.61 -30.14
C LYS A 94 14.10 2.45 -28.88
N ASP A 95 15.17 2.10 -28.19
CA ASP A 95 15.70 2.82 -27.03
C ASP A 95 16.10 4.26 -27.35
#